data_AF-A0A5Y2E1U6-F1
#
_entry.id   AF-A0A5Y2E1U6-F1
#
_cell.length_a   1.000
_cell.length_b   1.000
_cell.length_c   1.000
_cell.angle_alpha   90.00
_cell.angle_beta   90.00
_cell.angle_gamma   90.00
#
_symmetry.space_group_name_H-M   'P 1'
#
loop_
_entity.id
_entity.type
_entity.pdbx_description
1 polymer ?
#
loop_
_entity_poly.entity_id
_entity_poly.type
_entity_poly.pdbx_seq_one_letter_code
_entity_poly.pdbx_strand_id
1 'polypeptide(L)' 'MSTINTDLIAHIYAASESPLTNDELYREVQRKTGMSDAELHELKEFGSDKTRTSGVKHKVRWFQQTLRQAGVIERVPEKR' A
#
# COMPACT_ATOMS: atom_id res chain seq x y z
N MET A 1 10.06 -13.88 -4.09
CA MET A 1 9.58 -12.63 -3.45
C MET A 1 8.44 -12.10 -4.31
N SER A 2 7.23 -11.98 -3.75
CA SER A 2 6.09 -11.47 -4.52
C SER A 2 6.22 -9.96 -4.71
N THR A 3 6.22 -9.51 -5.95
CA THR A 3 6.27 -8.09 -6.32
C THR A 3 4.94 -7.42 -5.94
N ILE A 4 5.00 -6.20 -5.39
CA ILE A 4 3.80 -5.40 -5.08
C ILE A 4 3.11 -5.00 -6.39
N ASN A 5 1.86 -5.42 -6.57
CA ASN A 5 1.01 -5.14 -7.72
C ASN A 5 -0.45 -4.91 -7.28
N THR A 6 -1.32 -4.55 -8.22
CA THR A 6 -2.75 -4.29 -7.95
C THR A 6 -3.45 -5.50 -7.35
N ASP A 7 -3.19 -6.71 -7.87
CA ASP A 7 -3.85 -7.95 -7.43
C ASP A 7 -3.53 -8.28 -5.96
N LEU A 8 -2.29 -8.07 -5.53
CA LEU A 8 -1.89 -8.24 -4.15
C LEU A 8 -2.69 -7.31 -3.23
N ILE A 9 -2.82 -6.03 -3.60
CA ILE A 9 -3.58 -5.06 -2.79
C ILE A 9 -5.06 -5.44 -2.74
N ALA A 10 -5.65 -5.82 -3.87
CA ALA A 10 -7.03 -6.29 -3.92
C ALA A 10 -7.24 -7.53 -3.03
N HIS A 11 -6.30 -8.47 -3.06
CA HIS A 11 -6.36 -9.68 -2.24
C HIS A 11 -6.26 -9.38 -0.74
N ILE A 12 -5.45 -8.40 -0.33
CA ILE A 12 -5.38 -7.96 1.08
C ILE A 12 -6.73 -7.38 1.54
N TYR A 13 -7.36 -6.54 0.72
CA TYR A 13 -8.69 -6.01 1.03
C TYR A 13 -9.75 -7.10 1.08
N ALA A 14 -9.76 -8.01 0.11
CA ALA A 14 -10.72 -9.11 0.05
C ALA A 14 -10.58 -10.10 1.22
N ALA A 15 -9.38 -10.27 1.76
CA ALA A 15 -9.11 -11.13 2.91
C ALA A 15 -9.36 -10.44 4.27
N SER A 16 -9.67 -9.14 4.29
CA SER A 16 -9.92 -8.40 5.52
C SER A 16 -11.42 -8.36 5.83
N GLU A 17 -11.79 -8.74 7.04
CA GLU A 17 -13.18 -8.65 7.52
C GLU A 17 -13.57 -7.23 7.97
N SER A 18 -12.61 -6.31 8.04
CA SER A 18 -12.84 -4.95 8.52
C SER A 18 -12.07 -3.91 7.69
N PRO A 19 -12.49 -2.62 7.72
CA PRO A 19 -11.78 -1.55 7.03
C PRO A 19 -10.34 -1.43 7.52
N LEU A 20 -9.40 -1.28 6.57
CA LEU A 20 -7.98 -1.12 6.84
C LEU A 20 -7.57 0.36 6.82
N THR A 21 -6.81 0.76 7.83
CA THR A 21 -5.95 1.97 7.79
C THR A 21 -4.77 1.75 6.85
N ASN A 22 -4.05 2.83 6.52
CA ASN A 22 -2.83 2.68 5.70
C ASN A 22 -1.74 1.88 6.42
N ASP A 23 -1.58 2.08 7.73
CA ASP A 23 -0.55 1.37 8.48
C ASP A 23 -0.85 -0.13 8.57
N GLU A 24 -2.11 -0.51 8.74
CA GLU A 24 -2.54 -1.91 8.67
C GLU A 24 -2.30 -2.49 7.27
N LEU A 25 -2.65 -1.75 6.21
CA LEU A 25 -2.37 -2.17 4.84
C LEU A 25 -0.86 -2.38 4.59
N TYR A 26 0.00 -1.49 5.07
CA TYR A 26 1.45 -1.63 4.93
C TYR A 26 1.99 -2.88 5.65
N ARG A 27 1.49 -3.16 6.86
CA ARG A 27 1.84 -4.37 7.61
C ARG A 27 1.43 -5.64 6.88
N GLU A 28 0.24 -5.66 6.30
CA GLU A 28 -0.22 -6.80 5.50
C GLU A 28 0.61 -7.00 4.22
N VAL A 29 1.01 -5.91 3.56
CA VAL A 29 1.93 -5.97 2.41
C VAL A 29 3.28 -6.56 2.83
N GLN A 30 3.87 -6.12 3.95
CA GLN A 30 5.11 -6.69 4.46
C GLN A 30 4.98 -8.18 4.73
N ARG A 31 3.91 -8.58 5.45
CA ARG A 31 3.64 -9.99 5.79
C ARG A 31 3.51 -10.88 4.55
N LYS A 32 2.83 -10.41 3.50
CA LYS A 32 2.61 -11.18 2.27
C LYS A 32 3.84 -11.23 1.35
N THR A 33 4.70 -10.21 1.40
CA THR A 33 5.88 -10.11 0.53
C THR A 33 7.17 -10.60 1.18
N GLY A 34 7.18 -10.75 2.51
CA GLY A 34 8.37 -11.05 3.30
C GLY A 34 9.30 -9.85 3.50
N MET A 35 8.81 -8.64 3.21
CA MET A 35 9.59 -7.41 3.27
C MET A 35 9.85 -6.98 4.72
N SER A 36 11.08 -6.59 5.00
CA SER A 36 11.50 -6.03 6.29
C SER A 36 10.95 -4.62 6.51
N ASP A 37 11.03 -4.14 7.76
CA ASP A 37 10.68 -2.76 8.09
C ASP A 37 11.63 -1.74 7.44
N ALA A 38 12.92 -2.07 7.38
CA ALA A 38 13.92 -1.26 6.70
C ALA A 38 13.60 -1.06 5.21
N GLU A 39 13.17 -2.13 4.51
CA GLU A 39 12.76 -2.04 3.11
C GLU A 39 11.45 -1.25 2.92
N LEU A 40 10.48 -1.42 3.83
CA LEU A 40 9.23 -0.63 3.79
C LEU A 40 9.52 0.86 4.01
N HIS A 41 10.48 1.20 4.87
CA HIS A 41 10.83 2.57 5.22
C HIS A 41 11.97 3.15 4.39
N GLU A 42 12.54 2.39 3.46
CA GLU A 42 13.62 2.82 2.58
C GLU A 42 13.19 4.06 1.80
N LEU A 43 13.77 5.22 2.16
CA LEU A 43 13.48 6.49 1.52
C LEU A 43 14.20 6.58 0.18
N LYS A 44 13.43 6.80 -0.89
CA LYS A 44 13.96 7.11 -2.22
C LYS A 44 13.62 8.56 -2.56
N GLU A 45 14.50 9.22 -3.30
CA GLU A 45 14.21 10.56 -3.80
C GLU A 45 13.21 10.45 -4.96
N PHE A 46 12.08 11.16 -4.86
CA PHE A 46 11.07 11.22 -5.91
C PHE A 46 10.90 12.65 -6.42
N GLY A 47 10.76 12.78 -7.76
CA GLY A 47 10.51 14.04 -8.44
C GLY A 47 11.71 15.00 -8.50
N SER A 48 11.55 16.09 -9.24
CA SER A 48 12.56 17.15 -9.38
C SER A 48 12.89 17.84 -8.04
N ASP A 49 11.92 17.82 -7.11
CA ASP A 49 11.99 18.44 -5.79
C ASP A 49 12.63 17.54 -4.71
N LYS A 50 13.13 16.35 -5.09
CA LYS A 50 13.83 15.38 -4.21
C LYS A 50 13.11 15.08 -2.89
N THR A 51 11.79 15.02 -2.89
CA THR A 51 11.06 14.68 -1.66
C THR A 51 11.33 13.22 -1.29
N ARG A 52 11.88 12.99 -0.09
CA ARG A 52 12.23 11.66 0.41
C ARG A 52 10.99 10.97 0.97
N THR A 53 10.43 10.03 0.22
CA THR A 53 9.33 9.18 0.71
C THR A 53 9.66 7.71 0.46
N SER A 54 8.99 6.81 1.18
CA SER A 54 9.12 5.38 0.90
C SER A 54 8.51 5.07 -0.47
N GLY A 55 9.34 4.56 -1.37
CA GLY A 55 8.88 4.13 -2.70
C GLY A 55 7.88 2.98 -2.65
N VAL A 56 7.98 2.15 -1.61
CA VAL A 56 7.03 1.06 -1.35
C VAL A 56 5.67 1.63 -0.97
N LYS A 57 5.62 2.53 0.02
CA LYS A 57 4.36 3.15 0.46
C LYS A 57 3.70 3.91 -0.68
N HIS A 58 4.47 4.60 -1.51
CA HIS A 58 3.96 5.28 -2.70
C HIS A 58 3.33 4.30 -3.71
N LYS A 59 4.00 3.18 -4.03
CA LYS A 59 3.44 2.13 -4.91
C LYS A 59 2.13 1.57 -4.37
N VAL A 60 2.08 1.23 -3.08
CA VAL A 60 0.85 0.73 -2.43
C VAL A 60 -0.29 1.74 -2.56
N ARG A 61 -0.02 3.03 -2.29
CA ARG A 61 -1.02 4.10 -2.44
C ARG A 61 -1.48 4.28 -3.88
N TRP A 62 -0.60 4.12 -4.85
CA TRP A 62 -0.97 4.16 -6.27
C TRP A 62 -1.95 3.03 -6.63
N PHE A 63 -1.66 1.78 -6.23
CA PHE A 63 -2.56 0.65 -6.45
C PHE A 63 -3.91 0.81 -5.71
N GLN A 64 -3.88 1.32 -4.48
CA GLN A 64 -5.11 1.65 -3.74
C GLN A 64 -5.95 2.70 -4.48
N GLN A 65 -5.32 3.73 -5.06
CA GLN A 65 -6.01 4.72 -5.88
C GLN A 65 -6.61 4.11 -7.15
N THR A 66 -5.89 3.19 -7.82
CA THR A 66 -6.39 2.44 -8.98
C THR A 66 -7.63 1.62 -8.63
N LEU A 67 -7.60 0.88 -7.52
CA LEU A 67 -8.76 0.08 -7.05
C LEU A 67 -9.95 0.96 -6.67
N ARG A 68 -9.70 2.13 -6.09
CA ARG A 68 -10.74 3.11 -5.78
C ARG A 68 -11.40 3.66 -7.04
N GLN A 69 -10.62 3.98 -8.07
CA GLN A 69 -11.14 4.43 -9.36
C GLN A 69 -11.94 3.33 -10.09
N ALA A 70 -11.54 2.07 -9.90
CA ALA A 70 -12.26 0.92 -10.44
C ALA A 70 -13.52 0.54 -9.65
N GLY A 71 -13.81 1.20 -8.53
CA GLY A 71 -14.97 0.88 -7.68
C GLY A 71 -14.82 -0.42 -6.87
N VAL A 72 -13.60 -0.98 -6.79
CA VAL A 72 -13.33 -2.23 -6.04
C VAL A 72 -13.23 -1.97 -4.55
N ILE A 73 -12.71 -0.80 -4.16
CA ILE A 73 -12.63 -0.36 -2.77
C ILE A 73 -13.14 1.07 -2.65
N GLU A 74 -13.53 1.45 -1.44
CA GLU A 74 -13.95 2.80 -1.11
C GLU A 74 -13.25 3.34 0.13
N ARG A 75 -13.29 4.66 0.29
CA ARG A 75 -12.73 5.32 1.47
C ARG A 75 -13.78 5.31 2.58
N VAL A 76 -13.43 4.76 3.73
CA VAL A 76 -14.23 4.89 4.96
C VAL A 76 -13.87 6.22 5.65
N PRO A 77 -14.83 7.13 5.89
CA PRO A 77 -14.56 8.48 6.41
C PRO A 77 -13.75 8.51 7.72
N GLU A 78 -13.96 7.52 8.59
CA GLU A 78 -13.40 7.47 9.94
C GLU A 78 -12.05 6.72 10.03
N LYS A 79 -11.57 6.10 8.94
CA LYS A 79 -10.28 5.40 8.90
C LYS A 79 -9.33 6.07 7.91
N ARG A 80 -8.09 6.32 8.34
CA ARG A 80 -7.06 6.98 7.52
C ARG A 80 -5.91 6.07 7.13
#